data_AF-A0A8C7WMU0-F1
#
_entry.id   AF-A0A8C7WMU0-F1
#
_cell.length_a   1.000
_cell.length_b   1.000
_cell.length_c   1.000
_cell.angle_alpha   90.00
_cell.angle_beta   90.00
_cell.angle_gamma   90.00
#
_symmetry.space_group_name_H-M   'P 1'
#
loop_
_entity.id
_entity.type
_entity.pdbx_description
1 polymer ?
#
loop_
_entity_poly.entity_id
_entity_poly.type
_entity_poly.pdbx_seq_one_letter_code
_entity_poly.pdbx_strand_id
1 'polypeptide(L)'
;MHHSMKPHPAITATLLDFMCRIILHFYPPLESQVRQGVFNSLNFIMEKRVLAHLAPLFDNPKLDRELRSMLRERFPEFCSQPSPPTEVKMEEAASMEMENHEGDKDEGCYDNTEATFSDDEEEVNNKGKKREFRFPPIKEAVVEEPADITPWLDQLDDTMKEKVQQLQKTSDTESQCEVMQEIVDLILEEDFDTEQMSGLASCLSELFKEHFRGEVLPDEITEESLEESVCKPFCLIFRNLVTMQEDNSGFSVLLDMLAELYQKQPKIGYHLLYYLKFPDETLRSGELLNMIVAVIDSTQLQELMCHVMMGNLVMFRKDSVLNILIQSLEWETFEQYSTWQLFLAHSIPLETIIPILQHVKYKEHPEALSCLLLQLRREKPSEEMVKMILNRPCHPEDQFTTSILRHWACKYDETLAEHIKAQLIKNNNQPRKRQSLRSSSSKLAQLTLEQILEHMDNLRLSLSNTKNNFFSQTPILQALQHVQASCDEAHKMRFSDLFALAEEYEDSQSKPPKSRRKAPATSPRSRKGVAPPTNNEEESISSSASVCSPSASVRCESQFYRKSRIVF
;
A
#
# COMPACT_ATOMS: atom_id res chain seq x y z
N MET A 1 23.91 6.87 18.95
CA MET A 1 25.05 6.32 19.72
C MET A 1 25.84 7.39 20.46
N HIS A 2 26.49 8.36 19.78
CA HIS A 2 27.27 9.39 20.48
C HIS A 2 26.47 10.22 21.49
N HIS A 3 25.36 10.82 21.08
CA HIS A 3 24.52 11.67 21.95
C HIS A 3 23.84 10.89 23.09
N SER A 4 23.52 9.61 22.87
CA SER A 4 22.92 8.74 23.88
C SER A 4 23.90 8.25 24.94
N MET A 5 25.22 8.31 24.70
CA MET A 5 26.22 7.77 25.63
C MET A 5 26.21 8.45 27.02
N LYS A 6 25.88 9.74 27.08
CA LYS A 6 25.81 10.50 28.34
C LYS A 6 24.49 10.28 29.09
N PRO A 7 23.29 10.50 28.50
CA PRO A 7 22.01 10.37 29.19
C PRO A 7 21.50 8.93 29.29
N HIS A 8 21.77 8.07 28.30
CA HIS A 8 21.20 6.72 28.19
C HIS A 8 22.25 5.72 27.66
N PRO A 9 23.28 5.35 28.45
CA PRO A 9 24.37 4.49 28.01
C PRO A 9 23.90 3.11 27.52
N ALA A 10 22.79 2.59 28.05
CA ALA A 10 22.20 1.33 27.63
C ALA A 10 21.80 1.31 26.14
N ILE A 11 21.21 2.40 25.62
CA ILE A 11 20.86 2.51 24.20
C ILE A 11 22.10 2.38 23.33
N THR A 12 23.18 3.05 23.74
CA THR A 12 24.44 3.00 22.99
C THR A 12 25.08 1.61 23.04
N ALA A 13 25.01 0.94 24.19
CA ALA A 13 25.50 -0.41 24.35
C ALA A 13 24.75 -1.41 23.45
N THR A 14 23.41 -1.36 23.43
CA THR A 14 22.59 -2.24 22.59
C THR A 14 22.86 -2.03 21.10
N LEU A 15 23.00 -0.79 20.64
CA LEU A 15 23.29 -0.51 19.24
C LEU A 15 24.69 -0.98 18.81
N LEU A 16 25.69 -0.82 19.68
CA LEU A 16 27.05 -1.32 19.43
C LEU A 16 27.11 -2.86 19.44
N ASP A 17 26.40 -3.52 20.37
CA ASP A 17 26.30 -4.98 20.42
C ASP A 17 25.59 -5.53 19.16
N PHE A 18 24.47 -4.90 18.77
CA PHE A 18 23.76 -5.24 17.54
C PHE A 18 24.66 -5.09 16.31
N MET A 19 25.40 -3.98 16.18
CA MET A 19 26.33 -3.76 15.06
C MET A 19 27.41 -4.85 14.98
N CYS A 20 27.93 -5.32 16.12
CA CYS A 20 28.90 -6.41 16.13
C CYS A 20 28.29 -7.76 15.74
N ARG A 21 27.07 -8.06 16.22
CA ARG A 21 26.39 -9.35 15.97
C ARG A 21 25.81 -9.45 14.57
N ILE A 22 25.25 -8.36 14.03
CA ILE A 22 24.58 -8.38 12.72
C ILE A 22 25.56 -8.74 11.59
N ILE A 23 26.84 -8.40 11.74
CA ILE A 23 27.89 -8.79 10.80
C ILE A 23 27.96 -10.31 10.63
N LEU A 24 27.81 -11.07 11.72
CA LEU A 24 27.87 -12.54 11.72
C LEU A 24 26.54 -13.20 11.32
N HIS A 25 25.42 -12.54 11.62
CA HIS A 25 24.10 -13.19 11.59
C HIS A 25 23.19 -12.72 10.47
N PHE A 26 23.50 -11.61 9.79
CA PHE A 26 22.65 -11.08 8.72
C PHE A 26 22.53 -12.07 7.55
N TYR A 27 23.68 -12.49 7.00
CA TYR A 27 23.74 -13.52 5.97
C TYR A 27 25.14 -14.16 5.97
N PRO A 28 25.33 -15.33 6.63
CA PRO A 28 26.66 -15.91 6.85
C PRO A 28 27.52 -16.09 5.58
N PRO A 29 26.98 -16.47 4.41
CA PRO A 29 27.79 -16.59 3.19
C PRO A 29 28.46 -15.28 2.76
N LEU A 30 27.92 -14.12 3.14
CA LEU A 30 28.45 -12.79 2.78
C LEU A 30 28.97 -12.01 4.01
N GLU A 31 29.32 -12.69 5.11
CA GLU A 31 29.86 -12.05 6.33
C GLU A 31 30.97 -11.04 6.01
N SER A 32 31.91 -11.41 5.13
CA SER A 32 33.03 -10.55 4.76
C SER A 32 32.59 -9.26 4.10
N GLN A 33 31.52 -9.28 3.31
CA GLN A 33 31.00 -8.10 2.62
C GLN A 33 30.23 -7.19 3.58
N VAL A 34 29.42 -7.79 4.47
CA VAL A 34 28.72 -7.04 5.53
C VAL A 34 29.72 -6.36 6.45
N ARG A 35 30.79 -7.07 6.85
CA ARG A 35 31.90 -6.49 7.62
C ARG A 35 32.54 -5.31 6.90
N GLN A 36 32.83 -5.47 5.60
CA GLN A 36 33.43 -4.39 4.80
C GLN A 36 32.51 -3.18 4.69
N GLY A 37 31.19 -3.39 4.53
CA GLY A 37 30.20 -2.31 4.50
C GLY A 37 30.15 -1.50 5.80
N VAL A 38 30.15 -2.18 6.95
CA VAL A 38 30.22 -1.52 8.27
C VAL A 38 31.55 -0.77 8.43
N PHE A 39 32.67 -1.37 8.05
CA PHE A 39 33.99 -0.73 8.12
C PHE A 39 34.08 0.54 7.26
N ASN A 40 33.59 0.48 6.02
CA ASN A 40 33.53 1.64 5.12
C ASN A 40 32.65 2.76 5.69
N SER A 41 31.52 2.40 6.30
CA SER A 41 30.62 3.37 6.94
C SER A 41 31.29 4.08 8.12
N LEU A 42 32.02 3.35 8.97
CA LEU A 42 32.76 3.91 10.10
C LEU A 42 33.91 4.83 9.64
N ASN A 43 34.63 4.47 8.59
CA ASN A 43 35.63 5.36 7.98
C ASN A 43 35.00 6.63 7.42
N PHE A 44 33.90 6.49 6.67
CA PHE A 44 33.20 7.63 6.08
C PHE A 44 32.70 8.62 7.15
N ILE A 45 32.22 8.13 8.30
CA ILE A 45 31.84 8.96 9.45
C ILE A 45 33.01 9.82 9.94
N MET A 46 34.23 9.25 10.01
CA MET A 46 35.43 9.96 10.41
C MET A 46 35.89 10.95 9.32
N GLU A 47 35.88 10.54 8.05
CA GLU A 47 36.24 11.40 6.90
C GLU A 47 35.35 12.64 6.81
N LYS A 48 34.04 12.47 7.02
CA LYS A 48 33.06 13.57 7.01
C LYS A 48 33.02 14.36 8.30
N ARG A 49 33.83 13.98 9.30
CA ARG A 49 33.87 14.60 10.63
C ARG A 49 32.51 14.65 11.34
N VAL A 50 31.60 13.74 11.00
CA VAL A 50 30.37 13.51 11.79
C VAL A 50 30.77 13.09 13.20
N LEU A 51 31.85 12.31 13.31
CA LEU A 51 32.52 12.04 14.57
C LEU A 51 34.02 11.98 14.31
N ALA A 52 34.79 12.89 14.91
CA ALA A 52 36.21 13.06 14.60
C ALA A 52 37.06 11.81 14.94
N HIS A 53 36.72 11.12 16.03
CA HIS A 53 37.41 9.91 16.48
C HIS A 53 36.42 8.93 17.10
N LEU A 54 36.42 7.67 16.66
CA LEU A 54 35.54 6.63 17.20
C LEU A 54 36.03 6.04 18.54
N ALA A 55 37.33 6.14 18.85
CA ALA A 55 37.91 5.55 20.06
C ALA A 55 37.23 5.98 21.38
N PRO A 56 36.89 7.27 21.63
CA PRO A 56 36.18 7.69 22.84
C PRO A 56 34.77 7.12 22.98
N LEU A 57 34.17 6.69 21.86
CA LEU A 57 32.87 6.02 21.86
C LEU A 57 33.03 4.50 22.08
N PHE A 58 34.00 3.87 21.40
CA PHE A 58 34.19 2.42 21.42
C PHE A 58 34.87 1.92 22.71
N ASP A 59 35.75 2.73 23.32
CA ASP A 59 36.42 2.39 24.58
C ASP A 59 35.88 3.20 25.78
N ASN A 60 34.63 3.65 25.69
CA ASN A 60 34.02 4.45 26.74
C ASN A 60 33.89 3.63 28.05
N PRO A 61 34.33 4.15 29.22
CA PRO A 61 34.28 3.40 30.48
C PRO A 61 32.85 3.08 30.96
N LYS A 62 31.82 3.75 30.41
CA LYS A 62 30.41 3.43 30.68
C LYS A 62 29.91 2.17 29.96
N LEU A 63 30.66 1.66 28.98
CA LEU A 63 30.36 0.42 28.29
C LEU A 63 30.95 -0.78 29.06
N ASP A 64 30.19 -1.88 29.07
CA ASP A 64 30.65 -3.11 29.70
C ASP A 64 31.93 -3.64 29.03
N ARG A 65 32.76 -4.32 29.82
CA ARG A 65 34.08 -4.81 29.43
C ARG A 65 33.99 -5.82 28.28
N GLU A 66 32.97 -6.67 28.27
CA GLU A 66 32.76 -7.68 27.22
C GLU A 66 32.45 -7.01 25.87
N LEU A 67 31.58 -6.00 25.86
CA LEU A 67 31.24 -5.25 24.64
C LEU A 67 32.45 -4.49 24.10
N ARG A 68 33.25 -3.87 24.97
CA ARG A 68 34.52 -3.21 24.56
C ARG A 68 35.54 -4.20 23.99
N SER A 69 35.59 -5.42 24.52
CA SER A 69 36.43 -6.48 23.98
C SER A 69 35.95 -6.91 22.58
N MET A 70 34.64 -7.08 22.40
CA MET A 70 34.02 -7.44 21.12
C MET A 70 34.29 -6.38 20.04
N LEU A 71 34.17 -5.10 20.40
CA LEU A 71 34.50 -3.97 19.51
C LEU A 71 35.98 -3.97 19.11
N ARG A 72 36.88 -4.24 20.06
CA ARG A 72 38.33 -4.27 19.79
C ARG A 72 38.74 -5.46 18.91
N GLU A 73 38.06 -6.59 19.02
CA GLU A 73 38.27 -7.75 18.16
C GLU A 73 37.77 -7.50 16.73
N ARG A 74 36.62 -6.83 16.59
CA ARG A 74 35.97 -6.61 15.29
C ARG A 74 36.50 -5.39 14.54
N PHE A 75 36.92 -4.35 15.26
CA PHE A 75 37.35 -3.07 14.71
C PHE A 75 38.59 -2.51 15.42
N PRO A 76 39.72 -3.22 15.42
CA PRO A 76 40.94 -2.78 16.11
C PRO A 76 41.43 -1.40 15.60
N GLU A 77 41.18 -1.08 14.34
CA GLU A 77 41.60 0.17 13.69
C GLU A 77 40.91 1.40 14.29
N PHE A 78 39.70 1.24 14.84
CA PHE A 78 38.90 2.35 15.38
C PHE A 78 39.00 2.48 16.91
N CYS A 79 39.64 1.51 17.59
CA CYS A 79 39.83 1.51 19.03
C CYS A 79 41.12 2.20 19.51
N SER A 80 41.96 2.65 18.58
CA SER A 80 43.26 3.27 18.88
C SER A 80 43.24 4.76 18.52
N GLN A 81 43.75 5.64 19.39
CA GLN A 81 44.01 7.02 18.97
C GLN A 81 45.26 7.04 18.06
N PRO A 82 45.28 7.78 16.94
CA PRO A 82 46.48 7.91 16.13
C PRO A 82 47.56 8.65 16.94
N SER A 83 48.75 8.05 17.04
CA SER A 83 49.95 8.70 17.56
C SER A 83 50.24 9.97 16.76
N PRO A 84 50.62 11.11 17.40
CA PRO A 84 50.93 12.31 16.65
C PRO A 84 52.20 12.10 15.81
N PRO A 85 52.26 12.59 14.55
CA PRO A 85 53.49 12.62 13.78
C PRO A 85 54.49 13.61 14.39
N THR A 86 55.74 13.18 14.48
CA THR A 86 56.89 13.89 14.99
C THR A 86 57.32 15.01 14.04
N GLU A 87 57.10 16.30 14.35
CA GLU A 87 57.85 17.41 13.74
C GLU A 87 58.20 18.55 14.73
N VAL A 88 59.52 18.75 14.81
CA VAL A 88 60.43 19.86 15.17
C VAL A 88 59.89 21.25 15.67
N LYS A 89 60.70 21.81 16.59
CA LYS A 89 60.60 23.03 17.46
C LYS A 89 60.44 24.44 16.83
N MET A 90 60.09 25.37 17.76
CA MET A 90 60.24 26.88 17.86
C MET A 90 58.98 27.69 17.49
N GLU A 91 58.50 28.71 18.22
CA GLU A 91 58.92 29.45 19.43
C GLU A 91 57.70 30.25 20.03
N GLU A 92 57.87 30.80 21.23
CA GLU A 92 56.92 31.41 22.21
C GLU A 92 56.07 32.64 21.78
N ALA A 93 54.91 32.86 22.43
CA ALA A 93 54.77 33.79 23.58
C ALA A 93 53.29 34.06 24.04
N ALA A 94 53.15 34.03 25.37
CA ALA A 94 52.09 34.43 26.31
C ALA A 94 50.89 35.33 25.87
N SER A 95 49.70 35.11 26.45
CA SER A 95 49.30 35.81 27.69
C SER A 95 47.85 35.54 28.16
N MET A 96 47.77 35.34 29.48
CA MET A 96 46.76 35.81 30.45
C MET A 96 45.42 35.08 30.70
N GLU A 97 45.29 34.83 32.00
CA GLU A 97 44.23 34.25 32.81
C GLU A 97 43.08 35.24 33.09
N MET A 98 41.94 34.70 33.52
CA MET A 98 41.00 35.17 34.57
C MET A 98 39.62 34.56 34.27
N GLU A 99 38.81 34.06 35.19
CA GLU A 99 38.85 33.99 36.65
C GLU A 99 37.82 32.95 37.11
N ASN A 100 37.99 32.50 38.35
CA ASN A 100 37.34 31.37 39.02
C ASN A 100 36.03 31.74 39.72
N HIS A 101 35.16 30.73 39.92
CA HIS A 101 34.29 30.49 41.10
C HIS A 101 33.24 31.56 41.49
N GLU A 102 32.11 31.31 42.15
CA GLU A 102 31.25 30.18 42.57
C GLU A 102 30.02 30.90 43.19
N GLY A 103 28.82 30.32 43.18
CA GLY A 103 27.67 31.03 43.76
C GLY A 103 26.34 30.31 43.69
N ASP A 104 26.33 29.13 44.27
CA ASP A 104 25.26 28.17 44.55
C ASP A 104 23.86 28.73 44.92
N LYS A 105 22.81 28.03 44.46
CA LYS A 105 21.48 27.89 45.09
C LYS A 105 20.62 26.82 44.39
N ASP A 106 20.95 25.58 44.71
CA ASP A 106 20.11 24.49 45.24
C ASP A 106 18.62 24.32 44.84
N GLU A 107 18.37 23.11 44.29
CA GLU A 107 17.30 22.13 44.56
C GLU A 107 15.85 22.31 44.07
N GLY A 108 15.49 21.45 43.10
CA GLY A 108 14.43 20.46 43.32
C GLY A 108 13.21 20.49 42.39
N CYS A 109 13.21 19.70 41.31
CA CYS A 109 12.14 18.75 40.96
C CYS A 109 12.52 17.94 39.70
N TYR A 110 12.71 16.63 39.85
CA TYR A 110 12.66 15.67 38.75
C TYR A 110 11.20 15.36 38.43
N ASP A 111 10.79 15.47 37.17
CA ASP A 111 9.88 14.47 36.58
C ASP A 111 10.11 14.31 35.07
N ASN A 112 9.90 13.06 34.66
CA ASN A 112 10.18 12.43 33.39
C ASN A 112 9.31 12.98 32.25
N THR A 113 9.91 13.34 31.12
CA THR A 113 9.25 13.23 29.82
C THR A 113 10.27 12.94 28.71
N GLU A 114 9.97 11.87 27.97
CA GLU A 114 10.33 11.55 26.58
C GLU A 114 11.68 11.99 25.99
N ALA A 115 12.49 10.98 25.66
CA ALA A 115 13.49 11.08 24.60
C ALA A 115 12.79 11.36 23.26
N THR A 116 12.65 12.65 22.93
CA THR A 116 12.17 13.11 21.62
C THR A 116 13.38 13.21 20.69
N PHE A 117 13.30 12.64 19.49
CA PHE A 117 14.29 12.88 18.44
C PHE A 117 14.23 14.38 18.07
N SER A 118 15.36 15.10 18.21
CA SER A 118 15.49 16.47 17.73
C SER A 118 15.53 16.43 16.21
N ASP A 119 14.38 16.71 15.61
CA ASP A 119 14.22 17.17 14.24
C ASP A 119 14.33 18.70 14.27
N ASP A 120 15.55 19.20 14.36
CA ASP A 120 15.85 20.62 14.15
C ASP A 120 16.40 20.79 12.73
N GLU A 121 15.51 21.11 11.80
CA GLU A 121 15.86 21.64 10.49
C GLU A 121 16.41 23.07 10.63
N GLU A 122 17.74 23.20 10.72
CA GLU A 122 18.41 24.47 10.39
C GLU A 122 18.75 24.48 8.89
N GLU A 123 18.05 25.33 8.14
CA GLU A 123 18.34 25.67 6.74
C GLU A 123 19.74 26.31 6.61
N VAL A 124 20.76 25.48 6.39
CA VAL A 124 22.06 25.97 5.92
C VAL A 124 22.02 26.03 4.38
N ASN A 125 21.71 27.22 3.88
CA ASN A 125 21.80 27.59 2.47
C ASN A 125 23.23 27.33 1.93
N ASN A 126 23.43 26.17 1.31
CA ASN A 126 24.61 25.89 0.49
C ASN A 126 24.14 25.40 -0.89
N LYS A 127 24.39 26.24 -1.91
CA LYS A 127 24.27 25.89 -3.33
C LYS A 127 25.30 24.82 -3.68
N GLY A 128 24.97 23.56 -3.42
CA GLY A 128 25.67 22.38 -3.88
C GLY A 128 24.65 21.34 -4.29
N LYS A 129 24.77 20.80 -5.50
CA LYS A 129 23.89 19.76 -6.06
C LYS A 129 23.63 18.67 -5.01
N LYS A 130 22.39 18.56 -4.50
CA LYS A 130 21.95 17.40 -3.71
C LYS A 130 22.08 16.17 -4.61
N ARG A 131 23.19 15.44 -4.48
CA ARG A 131 23.30 14.08 -5.00
C ARG A 131 22.52 13.20 -4.04
N GLU A 132 21.39 12.66 -4.49
CA GLU A 132 20.76 11.53 -3.80
C GLU A 132 21.79 10.41 -3.69
N PHE A 133 22.14 10.04 -2.46
CA PHE A 133 22.95 8.86 -2.21
C PHE A 133 22.00 7.66 -2.13
N ARG A 134 21.64 7.10 -3.29
CA ARG A 134 21.36 5.66 -3.35
C ARG A 134 22.70 4.96 -3.20
N PHE A 135 22.85 4.05 -2.23
CA PHE A 135 23.92 3.06 -2.30
C PHE A 135 23.68 2.29 -3.60
N PRO A 136 24.56 2.41 -4.62
CA PRO A 136 24.46 1.50 -5.75
C PRO A 136 24.60 0.08 -5.19
N PRO A 137 23.82 -0.89 -5.66
CA PRO A 137 24.17 -2.29 -5.44
C PRO A 137 25.66 -2.44 -5.73
N ILE A 138 26.39 -3.17 -4.89
CA ILE A 138 27.75 -3.58 -5.24
C ILE A 138 27.58 -4.33 -6.56
N LYS A 139 27.93 -3.68 -7.69
CA LYS A 139 28.02 -4.37 -8.97
C LYS A 139 29.11 -5.40 -8.72
N GLU A 140 28.70 -6.65 -8.51
CA GLU A 140 29.60 -7.78 -8.68
C GLU A 140 30.28 -7.52 -10.02
N ALA A 141 31.58 -7.26 -10.01
CA ALA A 141 32.38 -7.52 -11.18
C ALA A 141 32.40 -9.04 -11.31
N VAL A 142 31.29 -9.59 -11.81
CA VAL A 142 31.23 -10.97 -12.27
C VAL A 142 32.33 -11.05 -13.31
N VAL A 143 33.37 -11.81 -13.00
CA VAL A 143 34.40 -12.13 -13.99
C VAL A 143 33.66 -12.90 -15.08
N GLU A 144 33.47 -12.25 -16.23
CA GLU A 144 32.69 -12.79 -17.35
C GLU A 144 33.41 -14.01 -17.91
N GLU A 145 32.89 -15.19 -17.60
CA GLU A 145 33.20 -16.39 -18.38
C GLU A 145 32.41 -16.33 -19.70
N PRO A 146 33.08 -16.47 -20.86
CA PRO A 146 32.42 -16.46 -22.15
C PRO A 146 31.32 -17.53 -22.17
N ALA A 147 30.16 -17.21 -22.75
CA ALA A 147 29.05 -18.14 -22.93
C ALA A 147 29.55 -19.45 -23.56
N ASP A 148 29.46 -20.57 -22.83
CA ASP A 148 29.91 -21.88 -23.33
C ASP A 148 28.73 -22.64 -23.93
N ILE A 149 28.60 -22.55 -25.25
CA ILE A 149 27.56 -23.25 -26.01
C ILE A 149 27.98 -24.63 -26.50
N THR A 150 29.24 -25.02 -26.28
CA THR A 150 29.83 -26.27 -26.78
C THR A 150 28.98 -27.52 -26.50
N PRO A 151 28.35 -27.68 -25.32
CA PRO A 151 27.55 -28.86 -25.00
C PRO A 151 26.35 -29.11 -25.92
N TRP A 152 25.85 -28.07 -26.60
CA TRP A 152 24.62 -28.15 -27.41
C TRP A 152 24.89 -28.05 -28.91
N LEU A 153 26.11 -27.67 -29.33
CA LEU A 153 26.48 -27.51 -30.73
C LEU A 153 26.42 -28.80 -31.56
N ASP A 154 26.46 -29.97 -30.93
CA ASP A 154 26.37 -31.26 -31.61
C ASP A 154 24.92 -31.72 -31.84
N GLN A 155 23.95 -30.99 -31.27
CA GLN A 155 22.52 -31.18 -31.48
C GLN A 155 21.99 -30.34 -32.64
N LEU A 156 22.83 -29.49 -33.24
CA LEU A 156 22.49 -28.61 -34.35
C LEU A 156 23.04 -29.17 -35.66
N ASP A 157 22.33 -28.95 -36.76
CA ASP A 157 22.89 -29.19 -38.09
C ASP A 157 24.05 -28.21 -38.40
N ASP A 158 24.85 -28.51 -39.42
CA ASP A 158 26.04 -27.72 -39.75
C ASP A 158 25.71 -26.25 -40.07
N THR A 159 24.58 -26.00 -40.74
CA THR A 159 24.09 -24.67 -41.13
C THR A 159 23.70 -23.83 -39.91
N MET A 160 22.88 -24.38 -39.01
CA MET A 160 22.45 -23.72 -37.78
C MET A 160 23.63 -23.53 -36.83
N LYS A 161 24.51 -24.53 -36.71
CA LYS A 161 25.73 -24.47 -35.92
C LYS A 161 26.64 -23.32 -36.35
N GLU A 162 26.83 -23.13 -37.66
CA GLU A 162 27.62 -22.02 -38.21
C GLU A 162 27.03 -20.66 -37.80
N LYS A 163 25.70 -20.49 -37.91
CA LYS A 163 25.01 -19.26 -37.54
C LYS A 163 25.04 -18.96 -36.05
N VAL A 164 24.84 -19.95 -35.19
CA VAL A 164 24.94 -19.78 -33.73
C VAL A 164 26.38 -19.42 -33.32
N GLN A 165 27.40 -20.02 -33.95
CA GLN A 165 28.80 -19.65 -33.71
C GLN A 165 29.14 -18.26 -34.25
N GLN A 166 28.54 -17.85 -35.38
CA GLN A 166 28.67 -16.51 -35.91
C GLN A 166 28.07 -15.50 -34.93
N LEU A 167 26.89 -15.78 -34.38
CA LEU A 167 26.22 -14.95 -33.39
C LEU A 167 27.07 -14.75 -32.12
N GLN A 168 27.76 -15.80 -31.66
CA GLN A 168 28.67 -15.73 -30.51
C GLN A 168 29.90 -14.85 -30.75
N LYS A 169 30.43 -14.85 -31.98
CA LYS A 169 31.65 -14.10 -32.34
C LYS A 169 31.38 -12.61 -32.56
N THR A 170 30.16 -12.27 -32.93
CA THR A 170 29.74 -10.90 -33.21
C THR A 170 29.53 -10.13 -31.90
N SER A 171 30.10 -8.94 -31.80
CA SER A 171 30.04 -8.11 -30.59
C SER A 171 29.01 -6.98 -30.66
N ASP A 172 28.71 -6.46 -31.85
CA ASP A 172 27.77 -5.34 -32.02
C ASP A 172 26.32 -5.84 -32.21
N THR A 173 25.38 -5.11 -31.65
CA THR A 173 23.97 -5.50 -31.60
C THR A 173 23.32 -5.54 -32.98
N GLU A 174 23.71 -4.65 -33.90
CA GLU A 174 23.16 -4.60 -35.26
C GLU A 174 23.52 -5.87 -36.04
N SER A 175 24.79 -6.24 -36.08
CA SER A 175 25.23 -7.47 -36.74
C SER A 175 24.69 -8.72 -36.02
N GLN A 176 24.53 -8.69 -34.69
CA GLN A 176 23.86 -9.78 -33.97
C GLN A 176 22.38 -9.92 -34.40
N CYS A 177 21.68 -8.81 -34.63
CA CYS A 177 20.31 -8.82 -35.15
C CYS A 177 20.24 -9.41 -36.57
N GLU A 178 21.19 -9.08 -37.45
CA GLU A 178 21.24 -9.67 -38.80
C GLU A 178 21.39 -11.18 -38.74
N VAL A 179 22.38 -11.69 -37.98
CA VAL A 179 22.61 -13.13 -37.82
C VAL A 179 21.41 -13.81 -37.14
N MET A 180 20.80 -13.15 -36.16
CA MET A 180 19.63 -13.69 -35.47
C MET A 180 18.39 -13.73 -36.39
N GLN A 181 18.24 -12.78 -37.32
CA GLN A 181 17.19 -12.85 -38.33
C GLN A 181 17.43 -14.03 -39.27
N GLU A 182 18.67 -14.29 -39.69
CA GLU A 182 18.99 -15.48 -40.49
C GLU A 182 18.67 -16.78 -39.73
N ILE A 183 18.92 -16.85 -38.43
CA ILE A 183 18.52 -17.99 -37.59
C ILE A 183 17.00 -18.14 -37.56
N VAL A 184 16.25 -17.04 -37.41
CA VAL A 184 14.78 -17.07 -37.45
C VAL A 184 14.27 -17.53 -38.82
N ASP A 185 14.91 -17.09 -39.91
CA ASP A 185 14.54 -17.50 -41.26
C ASP A 185 14.78 -19.00 -41.47
N LEU A 186 15.89 -19.56 -40.96
CA LEU A 186 16.17 -21.00 -40.98
C LEU A 186 15.13 -21.81 -40.17
N ILE A 187 14.67 -21.30 -39.03
CA ILE A 187 13.60 -21.96 -38.24
C ILE A 187 12.28 -22.00 -39.02
N LEU A 188 12.04 -21.00 -39.86
CA LEU A 188 10.82 -20.85 -40.64
C LEU A 188 10.83 -21.61 -41.98
N GLU A 189 11.93 -22.26 -42.34
CA GLU A 189 11.99 -23.12 -43.53
C GLU A 189 11.07 -24.35 -43.37
N GLU A 190 10.47 -24.80 -44.48
CA GLU A 190 9.48 -25.90 -44.44
C GLU A 190 10.06 -27.24 -43.97
N ASP A 191 11.37 -27.42 -44.09
CA ASP A 191 12.13 -28.61 -43.73
C ASP A 191 12.93 -28.45 -42.42
N PHE A 192 12.60 -27.46 -41.59
CA PHE A 192 13.23 -27.28 -40.29
C PHE A 192 13.11 -28.55 -39.42
N ASP A 193 14.25 -29.11 -39.03
CA ASP A 193 14.30 -30.27 -38.15
C ASP A 193 13.97 -29.88 -36.70
N THR A 194 12.82 -30.33 -36.19
CA THR A 194 12.41 -30.05 -34.81
C THR A 194 13.31 -30.72 -33.75
N GLU A 195 14.10 -31.75 -34.11
CA GLU A 195 15.00 -32.41 -33.15
C GLU A 195 16.12 -31.47 -32.65
N GLN A 196 16.57 -30.52 -33.48
CA GLN A 196 17.58 -29.52 -33.09
C GLN A 196 17.02 -28.35 -32.26
N MET A 197 15.70 -28.20 -32.14
CA MET A 197 15.05 -27.07 -31.47
C MET A 197 15.49 -26.90 -30.01
N SER A 198 15.56 -27.99 -29.24
CA SER A 198 16.03 -27.94 -27.83
C SER A 198 17.51 -27.55 -27.74
N GLY A 199 18.34 -28.00 -28.68
CA GLY A 199 19.75 -27.62 -28.76
C GLY A 199 19.89 -26.12 -29.04
N LEU A 200 19.14 -25.62 -30.01
CA LEU A 200 19.12 -24.21 -30.39
C LEU A 200 18.61 -23.32 -29.24
N ALA A 201 17.54 -23.73 -28.58
CA ALA A 201 16.99 -23.03 -27.42
C ALA A 201 18.03 -22.93 -26.28
N SER A 202 18.79 -24.00 -26.06
CA SER A 202 19.85 -24.02 -25.04
C SER A 202 21.02 -23.10 -25.42
N CYS A 203 21.45 -23.11 -26.69
CA CYS A 203 22.47 -22.20 -27.20
C CYS A 203 22.05 -20.73 -27.04
N LEU A 204 20.86 -20.37 -27.51
CA LEU A 204 20.36 -18.99 -27.44
C LEU A 204 20.15 -18.53 -25.99
N SER A 205 19.67 -19.42 -25.11
CA SER A 205 19.54 -19.13 -23.67
C SER A 205 20.90 -18.78 -23.04
N GLU A 206 21.96 -19.51 -23.39
CA GLU A 206 23.30 -19.26 -22.86
C GLU A 206 23.94 -18.00 -23.49
N LEU A 207 23.79 -17.80 -24.80
CA LEU A 207 24.33 -16.61 -25.50
C LEU A 207 23.72 -15.31 -24.96
N PHE A 208 22.42 -15.31 -24.69
CA PHE A 208 21.70 -14.14 -24.18
C PHE A 208 21.54 -14.15 -22.65
N LYS A 209 22.29 -14.98 -21.91
CA LYS A 209 22.16 -15.07 -20.44
C LYS A 209 22.28 -13.72 -19.73
N GLU A 210 23.17 -12.87 -20.21
CA GLU A 210 23.41 -11.54 -19.64
C GLU A 210 22.24 -10.59 -19.93
N HIS A 211 21.60 -10.74 -21.09
CA HIS A 211 20.39 -10.00 -21.40
C HIS A 211 19.28 -10.29 -20.36
N PHE A 212 19.15 -11.55 -19.96
CA PHE A 212 18.16 -11.96 -18.95
C PHE A 212 18.59 -11.65 -17.51
N ARG A 213 19.85 -11.30 -17.24
CA ARG A 213 20.35 -10.91 -15.90
C ARG A 213 20.14 -9.43 -15.59
N GLY A 214 20.14 -8.57 -16.61
CA GLY A 214 20.07 -7.11 -16.45
C GLY A 214 18.66 -6.56 -16.15
N GLU A 215 18.62 -5.25 -15.87
CA GLU A 215 17.36 -4.50 -15.82
C GLU A 215 16.75 -4.42 -17.23
N VAL A 216 15.47 -4.75 -17.34
CA VAL A 216 14.74 -4.75 -18.62
C VAL A 216 14.42 -3.32 -19.06
N LEU A 217 14.07 -2.48 -18.09
CA LEU A 217 13.72 -1.08 -18.32
C LEU A 217 14.99 -0.23 -18.45
N PRO A 218 15.03 0.73 -19.38
CA PRO A 218 16.07 1.76 -19.41
C PRO A 218 16.06 2.62 -18.13
N ASP A 219 17.23 3.16 -17.77
CA ASP A 219 17.38 4.11 -16.65
C ASP A 219 16.46 5.34 -16.80
N GLU A 220 16.27 5.82 -18.03
CA GLU A 220 15.32 6.88 -18.38
C GLU A 220 14.24 6.33 -19.30
N ILE A 221 12.98 6.34 -18.84
CA ILE A 221 11.84 5.81 -19.59
C ILE A 221 11.34 6.88 -20.57
N THR A 222 11.77 6.79 -21.83
CA THR A 222 11.27 7.57 -22.97
C THR A 222 10.74 6.64 -24.05
N GLU A 223 9.94 7.13 -24.99
CA GLU A 223 9.44 6.30 -26.09
C GLU A 223 10.59 5.71 -26.91
N GLU A 224 11.61 6.52 -27.20
CA GLU A 224 12.83 6.13 -27.92
C GLU A 224 13.67 5.10 -27.14
N SER A 225 13.88 5.29 -25.83
CA SER A 225 14.67 4.34 -25.02
C SER A 225 13.94 3.01 -24.81
N LEU A 226 12.60 3.05 -24.71
CA LEU A 226 11.78 1.83 -24.66
C LEU A 226 11.85 1.08 -25.99
N GLU A 227 11.75 1.77 -27.13
CA GLU A 227 11.93 1.17 -28.45
C GLU A 227 13.33 0.55 -28.59
N GLU A 228 14.38 1.24 -28.17
CA GLU A 228 15.75 0.70 -28.17
C GLU A 228 15.88 -0.55 -27.29
N SER A 229 15.23 -0.56 -26.12
CA SER A 229 15.29 -1.71 -25.19
C SER A 229 14.70 -3.00 -25.76
N VAL A 230 13.73 -2.88 -26.69
CA VAL A 230 13.09 -4.01 -27.38
C VAL A 230 13.71 -4.29 -28.75
N CYS A 231 14.69 -3.50 -29.22
CA CYS A 231 15.43 -3.70 -30.46
C CYS A 231 16.68 -4.58 -30.29
N LYS A 232 16.57 -5.63 -29.47
CA LYS A 232 17.67 -6.57 -29.20
C LYS A 232 17.52 -7.85 -30.06
N PRO A 233 18.61 -8.58 -30.35
CA PRO A 233 18.58 -9.71 -31.27
C PRO A 233 17.51 -10.74 -30.92
N PHE A 234 17.42 -11.12 -29.64
CA PHE A 234 16.44 -12.11 -29.19
C PHE A 234 14.97 -11.69 -29.42
N CYS A 235 14.66 -10.38 -29.40
CA CYS A 235 13.31 -9.86 -29.66
C CYS A 235 12.86 -10.10 -31.11
N LEU A 236 13.75 -10.49 -32.03
CA LEU A 236 13.37 -10.83 -33.39
C LEU A 236 12.46 -12.06 -33.45
N ILE A 237 12.58 -13.00 -32.50
CA ILE A 237 11.62 -14.09 -32.35
C ILE A 237 10.22 -13.52 -32.09
N PHE A 238 10.11 -12.58 -31.14
CA PHE A 238 8.83 -11.93 -30.82
C PHE A 238 8.31 -11.10 -31.98
N ARG A 239 9.18 -10.33 -32.66
CA ARG A 239 8.81 -9.50 -33.81
C ARG A 239 8.21 -10.34 -34.91
N ASN A 240 8.91 -11.40 -35.34
CA ASN A 240 8.43 -12.27 -36.39
C ASN A 240 7.10 -12.93 -35.97
N LEU A 241 7.01 -13.46 -34.75
CA LEU A 241 5.79 -14.06 -34.21
C LEU A 241 4.59 -13.11 -34.24
N VAL A 242 4.76 -11.84 -33.82
CA VAL A 242 3.67 -10.84 -33.76
C VAL A 242 3.29 -10.31 -35.14
N THR A 243 4.21 -10.31 -36.10
CA THR A 243 3.93 -9.88 -37.48
C THR A 243 3.26 -10.95 -38.34
N MET A 244 3.38 -12.22 -37.94
CA MET A 244 2.79 -13.36 -38.65
C MET A 244 1.27 -13.45 -38.46
N GLN A 245 0.60 -14.06 -39.44
CA GLN A 245 -0.80 -14.46 -39.31
C GLN A 245 -0.89 -15.83 -38.64
N GLU A 246 -1.89 -16.03 -37.79
CA GLU A 246 -2.08 -17.26 -37.00
C GLU A 246 -2.21 -18.53 -37.87
N ASP A 247 -2.74 -18.40 -39.09
CA ASP A 247 -2.93 -19.52 -40.03
C ASP A 247 -1.62 -19.96 -40.74
N ASN A 248 -0.50 -19.28 -40.50
CA ASN A 248 0.79 -19.60 -41.11
C ASN A 248 1.45 -20.78 -40.35
N SER A 249 1.90 -21.81 -41.05
CA SER A 249 2.62 -22.95 -40.44
C SER A 249 3.84 -22.51 -39.63
N GLY A 250 4.55 -21.47 -40.07
CA GLY A 250 5.68 -20.87 -39.36
C GLY A 250 5.32 -20.23 -38.01
N PHE A 251 4.06 -19.81 -37.83
CA PHE A 251 3.58 -19.30 -36.53
C PHE A 251 3.63 -20.38 -35.45
N SER A 252 3.20 -21.60 -35.78
CA SER A 252 3.26 -22.74 -34.85
C SER A 252 4.70 -23.10 -34.49
N VAL A 253 5.59 -23.16 -35.48
CA VAL A 253 7.00 -23.54 -35.26
C VAL A 253 7.73 -22.51 -34.39
N LEU A 254 7.49 -21.21 -34.62
CA LEU A 254 8.06 -20.16 -33.75
C LEU A 254 7.47 -20.17 -32.33
N LEU A 255 6.20 -20.53 -32.16
CA LEU A 255 5.61 -20.72 -30.84
C LEU A 255 6.24 -21.90 -30.11
N ASP A 256 6.45 -23.02 -30.79
CA ASP A 256 7.11 -24.20 -30.22
C ASP A 256 8.57 -23.87 -29.83
N MET A 257 9.28 -23.12 -30.67
CA MET A 257 10.62 -22.62 -30.36
C MET A 257 10.62 -21.72 -29.12
N LEU A 258 9.64 -20.82 -29.02
CA LEU A 258 9.48 -19.95 -27.85
C LEU A 258 9.13 -20.72 -26.58
N ALA A 259 8.34 -21.79 -26.70
CA ALA A 259 8.01 -22.68 -25.60
C ALA A 259 9.24 -23.47 -25.12
N GLU A 260 10.05 -24.02 -26.02
CA GLU A 260 11.32 -24.67 -25.68
C GLU A 260 12.29 -23.69 -25.02
N LEU A 261 12.40 -22.48 -25.55
CA LEU A 261 13.18 -21.40 -24.94
C LEU A 261 12.68 -21.06 -23.53
N TYR A 262 11.37 -21.02 -23.30
CA TYR A 262 10.80 -20.78 -21.97
C TYR A 262 11.15 -21.89 -20.97
N GLN A 263 11.23 -23.15 -21.41
CA GLN A 263 11.68 -24.27 -20.56
C GLN A 263 13.14 -24.13 -20.12
N LYS A 264 14.01 -23.54 -20.96
CA LYS A 264 15.42 -23.30 -20.62
C LYS A 264 15.63 -21.98 -19.87
N GLN A 265 14.86 -20.95 -20.22
CA GLN A 265 14.94 -19.59 -19.69
C GLN A 265 13.54 -19.03 -19.39
N PRO A 266 13.00 -19.23 -18.17
CA PRO A 266 11.66 -18.78 -17.80
C PRO A 266 11.47 -17.26 -17.89
N LYS A 267 12.55 -16.49 -17.79
CA LYS A 267 12.51 -15.01 -17.88
C LYS A 267 11.99 -14.50 -19.21
N ILE A 268 12.07 -15.31 -20.27
CA ILE A 268 11.52 -14.98 -21.59
C ILE A 268 10.02 -14.67 -21.52
N GLY A 269 9.27 -15.31 -20.61
CA GLY A 269 7.83 -15.06 -20.47
C GLY A 269 7.50 -13.60 -20.18
N TYR A 270 8.17 -12.97 -19.20
CA TYR A 270 7.93 -11.56 -18.89
C TYR A 270 8.60 -10.60 -19.89
N HIS A 271 9.65 -11.03 -20.61
CA HIS A 271 10.22 -10.23 -21.71
C HIS A 271 9.28 -10.19 -22.91
N LEU A 272 8.58 -11.28 -23.22
CA LEU A 272 7.52 -11.29 -24.23
C LEU A 272 6.39 -10.34 -23.81
N LEU A 273 5.96 -10.39 -22.55
CA LEU A 273 4.93 -9.47 -22.05
C LEU A 273 5.37 -8.00 -22.09
N TYR A 274 6.65 -7.73 -21.81
CA TYR A 274 7.25 -6.41 -21.97
C TYR A 274 7.23 -5.95 -23.43
N TYR A 275 7.63 -6.83 -24.36
CA TYR A 275 7.58 -6.59 -25.80
C TYR A 275 6.16 -6.28 -26.29
N LEU A 276 5.17 -7.02 -25.78
CA LEU A 276 3.76 -6.88 -26.15
C LEU A 276 3.05 -5.71 -25.45
N LYS A 277 3.71 -5.06 -24.47
CA LYS A 277 3.12 -4.05 -23.57
C LYS A 277 1.79 -4.51 -22.95
N PHE A 278 1.90 -5.58 -22.17
CA PHE A 278 0.98 -6.09 -21.13
C PHE A 278 -0.54 -5.84 -21.31
N PRO A 279 -1.37 -6.88 -21.50
CA PRO A 279 -2.83 -6.73 -21.58
C PRO A 279 -3.49 -6.36 -20.23
N ASP A 280 -4.61 -5.62 -20.29
CA ASP A 280 -5.44 -5.22 -19.13
C ASP A 280 -6.06 -6.39 -18.33
N GLU A 281 -5.91 -7.63 -18.78
CA GLU A 281 -6.65 -8.80 -18.29
C GLU A 281 -5.97 -9.47 -17.07
N THR A 282 -4.64 -9.39 -16.99
CA THR A 282 -3.80 -9.98 -15.93
C THR A 282 -3.79 -9.15 -14.63
N LEU A 283 -4.05 -7.84 -14.72
CA LEU A 283 -4.12 -6.89 -13.59
C LEU A 283 -5.32 -7.12 -12.65
N ARG A 284 -6.11 -8.16 -12.89
CA ARG A 284 -7.40 -8.42 -12.23
C ARG A 284 -7.36 -9.61 -11.27
N SER A 285 -6.18 -10.22 -11.10
CA SER A 285 -5.95 -11.31 -10.14
C SER A 285 -5.38 -10.76 -8.83
N GLY A 286 -5.89 -11.25 -7.70
CA GLY A 286 -5.34 -10.95 -6.37
C GLY A 286 -3.89 -11.41 -6.22
N GLU A 287 -3.48 -12.45 -6.94
CA GLU A 287 -2.11 -12.98 -6.91
C GLU A 287 -1.11 -12.00 -7.55
N LEU A 288 -1.44 -11.43 -8.70
CA LEU A 288 -0.59 -10.42 -9.34
C LEU A 288 -0.55 -9.15 -8.50
N LEU A 289 -1.69 -8.73 -7.95
CA LEU A 289 -1.72 -7.59 -7.04
C LEU A 289 -0.81 -7.82 -5.84
N ASN A 290 -0.87 -8.99 -5.20
CA ASN A 290 0.00 -9.34 -4.07
C ASN A 290 1.48 -9.28 -4.48
N MET A 291 1.83 -9.87 -5.64
CA MET A 291 3.19 -9.82 -6.16
C MET A 291 3.68 -8.39 -6.38
N ILE A 292 2.82 -7.49 -6.88
CA ILE A 292 3.14 -6.07 -7.05
C ILE A 292 3.36 -5.40 -5.68
N VAL A 293 2.37 -5.48 -4.78
CA VAL A 293 2.42 -4.75 -3.50
C VAL A 293 3.48 -5.29 -2.53
N ALA A 294 3.94 -6.53 -2.71
CA ALA A 294 5.01 -7.15 -1.94
C ALA A 294 6.40 -6.54 -2.23
N VAL A 295 6.60 -5.95 -3.42
CA VAL A 295 7.91 -5.41 -3.83
C VAL A 295 7.88 -3.92 -4.17
N ILE A 296 6.71 -3.29 -4.13
CA ILE A 296 6.54 -1.89 -4.51
C ILE A 296 7.16 -0.95 -3.48
N ASP A 297 7.74 0.17 -3.93
CA ASP A 297 8.10 1.28 -3.06
C ASP A 297 7.02 2.39 -3.05
N SER A 298 7.18 3.38 -2.16
CA SER A 298 6.19 4.47 -2.04
C SER A 298 6.07 5.35 -3.27
N THR A 299 7.13 5.51 -4.06
CA THR A 299 7.16 6.32 -5.28
C THR A 299 6.40 5.59 -6.39
N GLN A 300 6.70 4.31 -6.58
CA GLN A 300 6.01 3.43 -7.52
C GLN A 300 4.52 3.30 -7.17
N LEU A 301 4.18 3.19 -5.88
CA LEU A 301 2.78 3.18 -5.43
C LEU A 301 2.06 4.47 -5.85
N GLN A 302 2.68 5.62 -5.65
CA GLN A 302 2.14 6.91 -6.06
C GLN A 302 1.96 7.00 -7.58
N GLU A 303 2.91 6.52 -8.36
CA GLU A 303 2.83 6.47 -9.82
C GLU A 303 1.68 5.56 -10.30
N LEU A 304 1.53 4.36 -9.71
CA LEU A 304 0.41 3.47 -10.00
C LEU A 304 -0.94 4.13 -9.64
N MET A 305 -1.02 4.81 -8.50
CA MET A 305 -2.23 5.57 -8.12
C MET A 305 -2.54 6.66 -9.16
N CYS A 306 -1.54 7.40 -9.64
CA CYS A 306 -1.71 8.39 -10.70
C CYS A 306 -2.23 7.73 -11.99
N HIS A 307 -1.66 6.60 -12.42
CA HIS A 307 -2.12 5.87 -13.59
C HIS A 307 -3.57 5.38 -13.45
N VAL A 308 -3.97 4.91 -12.26
CA VAL A 308 -5.36 4.55 -11.97
C VAL A 308 -6.26 5.77 -12.09
N MET A 309 -5.90 6.89 -11.47
CA MET A 309 -6.71 8.11 -11.48
C MET A 309 -6.82 8.76 -12.87
N MET A 310 -5.79 8.60 -13.71
CA MET A 310 -5.82 9.05 -15.11
C MET A 310 -6.63 8.12 -16.02
N GLY A 311 -7.03 6.95 -15.54
CA GLY A 311 -7.76 5.94 -16.31
C GLY A 311 -6.88 5.07 -17.22
N ASN A 312 -5.56 5.11 -17.04
CA ASN A 312 -4.60 4.30 -17.78
C ASN A 312 -4.43 2.89 -17.17
N LEU A 313 -4.87 2.70 -15.93
CA LEU A 313 -4.73 1.45 -15.19
C LEU A 313 -6.02 1.11 -14.43
N VAL A 314 -6.46 -0.15 -14.51
CA VAL A 314 -7.58 -0.68 -13.71
C VAL A 314 -7.16 -2.00 -13.08
N MET A 315 -6.98 -1.99 -11.75
CA MET A 315 -6.58 -3.16 -10.97
C MET A 315 -7.79 -3.84 -10.29
N PHE A 316 -8.85 -3.08 -9.98
CA PHE A 316 -10.04 -3.61 -9.32
C PHE A 316 -11.29 -3.50 -10.20
N ARG A 317 -12.12 -4.55 -10.17
CA ARG A 317 -13.46 -4.56 -10.76
C ARG A 317 -14.52 -4.78 -9.69
N LYS A 318 -15.73 -4.29 -9.93
CA LYS A 318 -16.84 -4.35 -8.96
C LYS A 318 -17.21 -5.79 -8.56
N ASP A 319 -17.01 -6.77 -9.43
CA ASP A 319 -17.31 -8.18 -9.23
C ASP A 319 -16.26 -8.93 -8.41
N SER A 320 -14.98 -8.55 -8.49
CA SER A 320 -13.89 -9.25 -7.81
C SER A 320 -13.28 -8.52 -6.61
N VAL A 321 -13.48 -7.19 -6.52
CA VAL A 321 -12.80 -6.34 -5.53
C VAL A 321 -13.01 -6.78 -4.09
N LEU A 322 -14.23 -7.19 -3.71
CA LEU A 322 -14.49 -7.65 -2.35
C LEU A 322 -13.68 -8.91 -2.02
N ASN A 323 -13.61 -9.88 -2.94
CA ASN A 323 -12.87 -11.12 -2.72
C ASN A 323 -11.36 -10.85 -2.63
N ILE A 324 -10.84 -9.96 -3.47
CA ILE A 324 -9.42 -9.58 -3.44
C ILE A 324 -9.08 -8.88 -2.12
N LEU A 325 -9.93 -7.95 -1.65
CA LEU A 325 -9.69 -7.29 -0.37
C LEU A 325 -9.79 -8.26 0.81
N ILE A 326 -10.68 -9.27 0.76
CA ILE A 326 -10.73 -10.33 1.77
C ILE A 326 -9.43 -11.16 1.76
N GLN A 327 -8.91 -11.53 0.59
CA GLN A 327 -7.62 -12.22 0.48
C GLN A 327 -6.47 -11.36 1.04
N SER A 328 -6.52 -10.05 0.79
CA SER A 328 -5.48 -9.13 1.27
C SER A 328 -5.40 -8.99 2.79
N LEU A 329 -6.40 -9.45 3.53
CA LEU A 329 -6.37 -9.43 5.00
C LEU A 329 -5.27 -10.32 5.59
N GLU A 330 -4.76 -11.29 4.83
CA GLU A 330 -3.67 -12.17 5.22
C GLU A 330 -2.28 -11.64 4.82
N TRP A 331 -2.22 -10.49 4.12
CA TRP A 331 -0.99 -9.89 3.60
C TRP A 331 -0.27 -9.05 4.65
N GLU A 332 1.00 -8.72 4.38
CA GLU A 332 1.80 -7.91 5.30
C GLU A 332 1.25 -6.49 5.45
N THR A 333 1.65 -5.77 6.52
CA THR A 333 1.14 -4.44 6.84
C THR A 333 1.28 -3.46 5.67
N PHE A 334 2.45 -3.36 5.04
CA PHE A 334 2.66 -2.44 3.92
C PHE A 334 1.88 -2.86 2.67
N GLU A 335 1.80 -4.17 2.40
CA GLU A 335 1.02 -4.74 1.30
C GLU A 335 -0.46 -4.39 1.43
N GLN A 336 -1.02 -4.51 2.65
CA GLN A 336 -2.39 -4.08 2.94
C GLN A 336 -2.58 -2.58 2.72
N TYR A 337 -1.67 -1.74 3.24
CA TYR A 337 -1.76 -0.29 3.03
C TYR A 337 -1.75 0.08 1.55
N SER A 338 -0.79 -0.47 0.79
CA SER A 338 -0.65 -0.26 -0.66
C SER A 338 -1.91 -0.71 -1.41
N THR A 339 -2.44 -1.89 -1.07
CA THR A 339 -3.68 -2.43 -1.64
C THR A 339 -4.86 -1.50 -1.40
N TRP A 340 -5.03 -1.00 -0.17
CA TRP A 340 -6.07 -0.05 0.16
C TRP A 340 -5.88 1.29 -0.57
N GLN A 341 -4.66 1.82 -0.68
CA GLN A 341 -4.42 3.06 -1.44
C GLN A 341 -4.77 2.91 -2.92
N LEU A 342 -4.37 1.79 -3.54
CA LEU A 342 -4.71 1.49 -4.92
C LEU A 342 -6.22 1.32 -5.09
N PHE A 343 -6.91 0.64 -4.16
CA PHE A 343 -8.38 0.55 -4.18
C PHE A 343 -9.04 1.92 -4.15
N LEU A 344 -8.57 2.82 -3.27
CA LEU A 344 -9.14 4.16 -3.12
C LEU A 344 -8.85 5.09 -4.30
N ALA A 345 -7.80 4.83 -5.07
CA ALA A 345 -7.57 5.51 -6.34
C ALA A 345 -8.64 5.16 -7.39
N HIS A 346 -9.31 4.01 -7.26
CA HIS A 346 -10.42 3.62 -8.13
C HIS A 346 -11.73 4.29 -7.70
N SER A 347 -12.58 4.58 -8.68
CA SER A 347 -13.95 5.11 -8.45
C SER A 347 -14.95 3.98 -8.12
N ILE A 348 -14.64 3.15 -7.13
CA ILE A 348 -15.52 2.07 -6.65
C ILE A 348 -16.24 2.51 -5.37
N PRO A 349 -17.58 2.52 -5.32
CA PRO A 349 -18.32 2.91 -4.12
C PRO A 349 -18.00 2.00 -2.93
N LEU A 350 -17.81 2.59 -1.75
CA LEU A 350 -17.48 1.87 -0.52
C LEU A 350 -18.56 0.82 -0.15
N GLU A 351 -19.82 1.07 -0.51
CA GLU A 351 -20.93 0.14 -0.31
C GLU A 351 -20.71 -1.21 -1.03
N THR A 352 -19.91 -1.25 -2.10
CA THR A 352 -19.56 -2.50 -2.80
C THR A 352 -18.72 -3.43 -1.92
N ILE A 353 -17.87 -2.86 -1.06
CA ILE A 353 -16.91 -3.61 -0.25
C ILE A 353 -17.27 -3.65 1.22
N ILE A 354 -18.34 -2.97 1.66
CA ILE A 354 -18.75 -2.93 3.06
C ILE A 354 -18.97 -4.30 3.72
N PRO A 355 -19.37 -5.39 3.01
CA PRO A 355 -19.47 -6.71 3.61
C PRO A 355 -18.14 -7.25 4.17
N ILE A 356 -16.99 -6.68 3.76
CA ILE A 356 -15.69 -7.04 4.32
C ILE A 356 -15.63 -6.89 5.84
N LEU A 357 -16.45 -6.00 6.44
CA LEU A 357 -16.51 -5.80 7.89
C LEU A 357 -16.87 -7.08 8.67
N GLN A 358 -17.47 -8.08 8.01
CA GLN A 358 -17.76 -9.39 8.60
C GLN A 358 -16.52 -10.28 8.74
N HIS A 359 -15.47 -10.00 7.97
CA HIS A 359 -14.20 -10.75 7.96
C HIS A 359 -13.13 -10.06 8.82
N VAL A 360 -13.23 -8.74 8.98
CA VAL A 360 -12.24 -7.92 9.67
C VAL A 360 -12.38 -8.03 11.19
N LYS A 361 -11.45 -8.72 11.83
CA LYS A 361 -11.32 -8.81 13.31
C LYS A 361 -10.44 -7.71 13.90
N TYR A 362 -10.80 -7.22 15.09
CA TYR A 362 -10.14 -6.14 15.84
C TYR A 362 -8.61 -6.27 15.95
N LYS A 363 -8.11 -7.39 16.50
CA LYS A 363 -6.66 -7.56 16.77
C LYS A 363 -5.85 -8.02 15.56
N GLU A 364 -6.50 -8.59 14.55
CA GLU A 364 -5.81 -9.22 13.42
C GLU A 364 -5.68 -8.28 12.21
N HIS A 365 -6.54 -7.25 12.09
CA HIS A 365 -6.60 -6.44 10.86
C HIS A 365 -6.63 -4.92 11.13
N PRO A 366 -5.63 -4.37 11.84
CA PRO A 366 -5.58 -2.94 12.16
C PRO A 366 -5.50 -2.03 10.93
N GLU A 367 -4.85 -2.47 9.85
CA GLU A 367 -4.66 -1.71 8.60
C GLU A 367 -6.00 -1.50 7.89
N ALA A 368 -6.73 -2.60 7.65
CA ALA A 368 -8.05 -2.58 7.03
C ALA A 368 -9.07 -1.79 7.87
N LEU A 369 -9.06 -1.96 9.20
CA LEU A 369 -9.93 -1.18 10.10
C LEU A 369 -9.64 0.31 10.04
N SER A 370 -8.37 0.69 10.08
CA SER A 370 -7.96 2.10 10.03
C SER A 370 -8.39 2.75 8.72
N CYS A 371 -8.16 2.06 7.60
CA CYS A 371 -8.60 2.53 6.28
C CYS A 371 -10.12 2.68 6.22
N LEU A 372 -10.86 1.61 6.55
CA LEU A 372 -12.33 1.62 6.52
C LEU A 372 -12.92 2.71 7.41
N LEU A 373 -12.37 2.93 8.61
CA LEU A 373 -12.84 3.98 9.51
C LEU A 373 -12.69 5.38 8.89
N LEU A 374 -11.54 5.66 8.28
CA LEU A 374 -11.25 6.94 7.65
C LEU A 374 -12.12 7.19 6.40
N GLN A 375 -12.46 6.14 5.66
CA GLN A 375 -13.34 6.23 4.50
C GLN A 375 -14.81 6.33 4.88
N LEU A 376 -15.29 5.51 5.82
CA LEU A 376 -16.68 5.58 6.31
C LEU A 376 -17.02 6.95 6.91
N ARG A 377 -16.04 7.61 7.54
CA ARG A 377 -16.19 8.99 8.04
C ARG A 377 -16.56 9.99 6.93
N ARG A 378 -16.14 9.73 5.68
CA ARG A 378 -16.44 10.60 4.52
C ARG A 378 -17.82 10.32 3.93
N GLU A 379 -18.36 9.11 4.16
CA GLU A 379 -19.64 8.66 3.63
C GLU A 379 -20.85 9.15 4.43
N LYS A 380 -21.98 9.26 3.74
CA LYS A 380 -23.30 9.37 4.38
C LYS A 380 -23.77 7.96 4.73
N PRO A 381 -24.24 7.69 5.97
CA PRO A 381 -24.64 6.34 6.38
C PRO A 381 -25.79 5.83 5.52
N SER A 382 -25.61 4.67 4.88
CA SER A 382 -26.69 3.88 4.29
C SER A 382 -27.21 2.82 5.27
N GLU A 383 -28.39 2.28 5.00
CA GLU A 383 -28.97 1.22 5.86
C GLU A 383 -28.06 -0.01 5.93
N GLU A 384 -27.44 -0.40 4.80
CA GLU A 384 -26.56 -1.56 4.74
C GLU A 384 -25.23 -1.30 5.47
N MET A 385 -24.66 -0.09 5.35
CA MET A 385 -23.47 0.28 6.12
C MET A 385 -23.71 0.20 7.62
N VAL A 386 -24.82 0.78 8.11
CA VAL A 386 -25.20 0.73 9.53
C VAL A 386 -25.39 -0.72 9.98
N LYS A 387 -26.06 -1.55 9.17
CA LYS A 387 -26.24 -2.98 9.46
C LYS A 387 -24.90 -3.72 9.56
N MET A 388 -23.98 -3.51 8.63
CA MET A 388 -22.66 -4.18 8.65
C MET A 388 -21.81 -3.74 9.85
N ILE A 389 -21.86 -2.46 10.23
CA ILE A 389 -21.15 -1.92 11.40
C ILE A 389 -21.71 -2.51 12.70
N LEU A 390 -23.03 -2.56 12.85
CA LEU A 390 -23.68 -3.13 14.04
C LEU A 390 -23.46 -4.64 14.14
N ASN A 391 -23.23 -5.34 13.02
CA ASN A 391 -22.98 -6.78 13.00
C ASN A 391 -21.57 -7.16 13.48
N ARG A 392 -20.68 -6.18 13.69
CA ARG A 392 -19.38 -6.44 14.33
C ARG A 392 -19.56 -6.80 15.81
N PRO A 393 -18.84 -7.81 16.34
CA PRO A 393 -18.91 -8.17 17.76
C PRO A 393 -18.58 -6.98 18.67
N CYS A 394 -19.30 -6.87 19.79
CA CYS A 394 -18.97 -5.91 20.85
C CYS A 394 -17.73 -6.40 21.60
N HIS A 395 -16.64 -5.64 21.58
CA HIS A 395 -15.45 -5.91 22.38
C HIS A 395 -15.05 -4.62 23.13
N PRO A 396 -14.75 -4.65 24.44
CA PRO A 396 -14.46 -3.44 25.21
C PRO A 396 -13.29 -2.60 24.66
N GLU A 397 -12.30 -3.25 24.05
CA GLU A 397 -11.15 -2.58 23.42
C GLU A 397 -11.40 -2.17 21.95
N ASP A 398 -12.43 -2.72 21.28
CA ASP A 398 -12.73 -2.37 19.87
C ASP A 398 -13.59 -1.10 19.84
N GLN A 399 -12.95 0.03 19.53
CA GLN A 399 -13.59 1.33 19.44
C GLN A 399 -14.13 1.66 18.04
N PHE A 400 -14.01 0.75 17.06
CA PHE A 400 -14.36 1.03 15.67
C PHE A 400 -15.84 1.45 15.52
N THR A 401 -16.76 0.61 15.99
CA THR A 401 -18.22 0.82 15.84
C THR A 401 -18.68 2.08 16.56
N THR A 402 -18.26 2.27 17.81
CA THR A 402 -18.61 3.46 18.59
C THR A 402 -18.07 4.75 17.94
N SER A 403 -16.85 4.71 17.40
CA SER A 403 -16.23 5.88 16.76
C SER A 403 -16.98 6.32 15.50
N ILE A 404 -17.32 5.38 14.60
CA ILE A 404 -18.03 5.72 13.37
C ILE A 404 -19.48 6.13 13.63
N LEU A 405 -20.18 5.44 14.56
CA LEU A 405 -21.54 5.82 14.95
C LEU A 405 -21.57 7.19 15.61
N ARG A 406 -20.60 7.52 16.46
CA ARG A 406 -20.47 8.85 17.05
C ARG A 406 -20.25 9.92 15.98
N HIS A 407 -19.39 9.66 15.00
CA HIS A 407 -19.16 10.60 13.91
C HIS A 407 -20.44 10.88 13.13
N TRP A 408 -21.17 9.83 12.74
CA TRP A 408 -22.43 9.97 12.02
C TRP A 408 -23.54 10.56 12.89
N ALA A 409 -23.61 10.26 14.19
CA ALA A 409 -24.55 10.87 15.12
C ALA A 409 -24.32 12.38 15.31
N CYS A 410 -23.12 12.89 15.02
CA CYS A 410 -22.86 14.33 15.05
C CYS A 410 -23.18 15.04 13.72
N LYS A 411 -23.09 14.34 12.59
CA LYS A 411 -23.18 14.95 11.24
C LYS A 411 -24.47 14.61 10.48
N TYR A 412 -25.04 13.44 10.72
CA TYR A 412 -26.18 12.85 10.02
C TYR A 412 -27.14 12.19 11.02
N ASP A 413 -27.42 12.86 12.13
CA ASP A 413 -28.20 12.34 13.26
C ASP A 413 -29.58 11.80 12.88
N GLU A 414 -30.38 12.56 12.12
CA GLU A 414 -31.71 12.14 11.66
C GLU A 414 -31.64 10.88 10.77
N THR A 415 -30.70 10.85 9.82
CA THR A 415 -30.55 9.72 8.88
C THR A 415 -30.09 8.46 9.61
N LEU A 416 -29.11 8.59 10.51
CA LEU A 416 -28.62 7.47 11.32
C LEU A 416 -29.73 6.94 12.23
N ALA A 417 -30.53 7.82 12.83
CA ALA A 417 -31.64 7.47 13.70
C ALA A 417 -32.69 6.61 12.98
N GLU A 418 -33.07 6.97 11.75
CA GLU A 418 -34.00 6.20 10.94
C GLU A 418 -33.44 4.82 10.56
N HIS A 419 -32.16 4.73 10.19
CA HIS A 419 -31.54 3.45 9.87
C HIS A 419 -31.41 2.52 11.09
N ILE A 420 -31.06 3.06 12.26
CA ILE A 420 -31.01 2.28 13.51
C ILE A 420 -32.42 1.82 13.92
N LYS A 421 -33.44 2.68 13.82
CA LYS A 421 -34.84 2.29 14.02
C LYS A 421 -35.24 1.13 13.12
N ALA A 422 -34.90 1.19 11.82
CA ALA A 422 -35.18 0.11 10.88
C ALA A 422 -34.50 -1.21 11.30
N GLN A 423 -33.23 -1.16 11.73
CA GLN A 423 -32.52 -2.35 12.22
C GLN A 423 -33.12 -2.92 13.51
N LEU A 424 -33.51 -2.07 14.47
CA LEU A 424 -34.16 -2.50 15.71
C LEU A 424 -35.49 -3.20 15.45
N ILE A 425 -36.37 -2.61 14.64
CA ILE A 425 -37.69 -3.18 14.34
C ILE A 425 -37.55 -4.50 13.58
N LYS A 426 -36.66 -4.56 12.57
CA LYS A 426 -36.43 -5.77 11.77
C LYS A 426 -35.92 -6.94 12.60
N ASN A 427 -34.96 -6.71 13.51
CA ASN A 427 -34.34 -7.77 14.31
C ASN A 427 -35.15 -8.15 15.56
N ASN A 428 -36.03 -7.26 16.04
CA ASN A 428 -36.96 -7.57 17.12
C ASN A 428 -38.04 -8.58 16.72
N ASN A 429 -38.46 -8.57 15.44
CA ASN A 429 -39.52 -9.44 14.93
C ASN A 429 -39.02 -10.82 14.43
N GLN A 430 -37.72 -11.11 14.49
CA GLN A 430 -37.21 -12.41 14.04
C GLN A 430 -37.56 -13.51 15.05
N PRO A 431 -38.11 -14.66 14.60
CA PRO A 431 -38.44 -15.76 15.49
C PRO A 431 -37.16 -16.26 16.17
N ARG A 432 -37.12 -16.22 17.50
CA ARG A 432 -36.03 -16.74 18.34
C ARG A 432 -35.85 -18.23 18.06
N LYS A 433 -35.14 -18.60 16.99
CA LYS A 433 -34.78 -19.99 16.70
C LYS A 433 -33.85 -20.45 17.82
N ARG A 434 -34.39 -21.32 18.66
CA ARG A 434 -33.68 -22.09 19.69
C ARG A 434 -32.36 -22.58 19.09
N GLN A 435 -31.23 -22.02 19.54
CA GLN A 435 -29.90 -22.44 19.12
C GLN A 435 -29.77 -23.95 19.42
N SER A 436 -29.74 -24.75 18.35
CA SER A 436 -29.33 -26.14 18.42
C SER A 436 -27.82 -26.14 18.67
N LEU A 437 -27.42 -26.65 19.83
CA LEU A 437 -26.03 -26.98 20.19
C LEU A 437 -25.50 -28.10 19.29
N ARG A 438 -25.25 -27.84 18.01
CA ARG A 438 -24.41 -28.69 17.15
C ARG A 438 -23.64 -27.84 16.13
N SER A 439 -22.32 -28.06 16.15
CA SER A 439 -21.34 -27.82 15.10
C SER A 439 -20.75 -26.41 14.99
N SER A 440 -19.51 -26.33 15.44
CA SER A 440 -18.45 -25.41 15.04
C SER A 440 -18.27 -25.31 13.52
N SER A 441 -17.80 -24.14 13.07
CA SER A 441 -17.36 -23.75 11.72
C SER A 441 -18.39 -23.01 10.82
N SER A 442 -18.08 -21.75 10.51
CA SER A 442 -18.45 -20.99 9.29
C SER A 442 -19.88 -20.48 9.06
N LYS A 443 -20.69 -20.20 10.09
CA LYS A 443 -21.90 -19.38 9.90
C LYS A 443 -21.64 -17.95 10.33
N LEU A 444 -21.61 -17.03 9.34
CA LEU A 444 -21.59 -15.58 9.56
C LEU A 444 -22.59 -15.21 10.66
N ALA A 445 -22.11 -14.54 11.70
CA ALA A 445 -22.96 -14.14 12.83
C ALA A 445 -24.11 -13.27 12.32
N GLN A 446 -25.32 -13.63 12.73
CA GLN A 446 -26.53 -12.88 12.40
C GLN A 446 -26.70 -11.79 13.44
N LEU A 447 -26.90 -10.55 12.99
CA LEU A 447 -27.11 -9.39 13.85
C LEU A 447 -28.25 -9.64 14.85
N THR A 448 -27.94 -9.64 16.14
CA THR A 448 -28.94 -9.87 17.19
C THR A 448 -29.45 -8.56 17.77
N LEU A 449 -30.66 -8.59 18.35
CA LEU A 449 -31.22 -7.44 19.05
C LEU A 449 -30.30 -6.99 20.22
N GLU A 450 -29.76 -7.95 20.97
CA GLU A 450 -28.85 -7.69 22.09
C GLU A 450 -27.60 -6.92 21.64
N GLN A 451 -27.02 -7.32 20.52
CA GLN A 451 -25.83 -6.67 19.96
C GLN A 451 -26.12 -5.23 19.51
N ILE A 452 -27.29 -4.96 18.93
CA ILE A 452 -27.70 -3.59 18.58
C ILE A 452 -27.84 -2.74 19.85
N LEU A 453 -28.53 -3.25 20.88
CA LEU A 453 -28.74 -2.53 22.14
C LEU A 453 -27.41 -2.24 22.86
N GLU A 454 -26.46 -3.17 22.83
CA GLU A 454 -25.13 -3.00 23.41
C GLU A 454 -24.31 -1.91 22.68
N HIS A 455 -24.28 -1.92 21.34
CA HIS A 455 -23.65 -0.84 20.58
C HIS A 455 -24.32 0.52 20.81
N MET A 456 -25.64 0.55 20.96
CA MET A 456 -26.38 1.77 21.29
C MET A 456 -26.05 2.30 22.69
N ASP A 457 -25.93 1.43 23.69
CA ASP A 457 -25.55 1.85 25.04
C ASP A 457 -24.11 2.37 25.09
N ASN A 458 -23.18 1.73 24.37
CA ASN A 458 -21.81 2.22 24.20
C ASN A 458 -21.78 3.61 23.54
N LEU A 459 -22.63 3.85 22.52
CA LEU A 459 -22.77 5.16 21.90
C LEU A 459 -23.33 6.20 22.88
N ARG A 460 -24.33 5.84 23.70
CA ARG A 460 -24.90 6.70 24.74
C ARG A 460 -23.85 7.14 25.74
N LEU A 461 -23.08 6.20 26.28
CA LEU A 461 -21.98 6.47 27.21
C LEU A 461 -20.93 7.38 26.57
N SER A 462 -20.58 7.15 25.30
CA SER A 462 -19.63 7.98 24.56
C SER A 462 -20.12 9.42 24.34
N LEU A 463 -21.41 9.61 24.09
CA LEU A 463 -22.02 10.92 23.84
C LEU A 463 -22.31 11.73 25.11
N SER A 464 -22.30 11.11 26.30
CA SER A 464 -22.57 11.78 27.59
C SER A 464 -21.76 13.07 27.84
N ASN A 465 -20.52 13.12 27.34
CA ASN A 465 -19.61 14.26 27.49
C ASN A 465 -19.72 15.30 26.36
N THR A 466 -20.64 15.12 25.40
CA THR A 466 -20.81 16.00 24.24
C THR A 466 -22.26 16.51 24.17
N LYS A 467 -22.45 17.78 23.81
CA LYS A 467 -23.80 18.31 23.52
C LYS A 467 -24.30 17.71 22.20
N ASN A 468 -24.85 16.51 22.25
CA ASN A 468 -25.39 15.80 21.10
C ASN A 468 -26.83 15.34 21.39
N ASN A 469 -27.75 15.66 20.48
CA ASN A 469 -29.19 15.41 20.63
C ASN A 469 -29.64 14.11 19.93
N PHE A 470 -28.72 13.23 19.55
CA PHE A 470 -29.00 12.00 18.80
C PHE A 470 -30.01 11.10 19.51
N PHE A 471 -29.87 10.92 20.83
CA PHE A 471 -30.84 10.14 21.61
C PHE A 471 -32.17 10.86 21.87
N SER A 472 -32.27 12.15 21.55
CA SER A 472 -33.54 12.89 21.56
C SER A 472 -34.31 12.77 20.24
N GLN A 473 -33.74 12.11 19.23
CA GLN A 473 -34.37 11.92 17.93
C GLN A 473 -35.60 11.01 18.05
N THR A 474 -36.75 11.48 17.56
CA THR A 474 -38.03 10.75 17.61
C THR A 474 -37.94 9.31 17.07
N PRO A 475 -37.20 9.00 15.98
CA PRO A 475 -37.07 7.63 15.50
C PRO A 475 -36.41 6.68 16.50
N ILE A 476 -35.39 7.13 17.23
CA ILE A 476 -34.71 6.32 18.25
C ILE A 476 -35.67 6.05 19.42
N LEU A 477 -36.34 7.09 19.92
CA LEU A 477 -37.26 6.98 21.05
C LEU A 477 -38.43 6.02 20.74
N GLN A 478 -39.03 6.14 19.55
CA GLN A 478 -40.06 5.21 19.09
C GLN A 478 -39.56 3.77 18.97
N ALA A 479 -38.34 3.58 18.46
CA ALA A 479 -37.75 2.25 18.30
C ALA A 479 -37.49 1.60 19.67
N LEU A 480 -36.97 2.36 20.63
CA LEU A 480 -36.71 1.89 21.99
C LEU A 480 -38.01 1.52 22.72
N GLN A 481 -39.06 2.33 22.63
CA GLN A 481 -40.38 1.99 23.19
C GLN A 481 -40.94 0.69 22.59
N HIS A 482 -40.86 0.56 21.26
CA HIS A 482 -41.32 -0.65 20.57
C HIS A 482 -40.55 -1.89 21.01
N VAL A 483 -39.22 -1.79 21.12
CA VAL A 483 -38.38 -2.91 21.58
C VAL A 483 -38.63 -3.23 23.05
N GLN A 484 -38.78 -2.23 23.90
CA GLN A 484 -39.06 -2.38 25.33
C GLN A 484 -40.40 -3.10 25.56
N ALA A 485 -41.41 -2.82 24.75
CA ALA A 485 -42.73 -3.46 24.86
C ALA A 485 -42.68 -4.98 24.57
N SER A 486 -41.70 -5.46 23.79
CA SER A 486 -41.61 -6.85 23.34
C SER A 486 -40.38 -7.62 23.83
N CYS A 487 -39.40 -6.98 24.45
CA CYS A 487 -38.21 -7.63 24.97
C CYS A 487 -38.46 -8.29 26.33
N ASP A 488 -37.61 -9.26 26.69
CA ASP A 488 -37.72 -9.93 27.99
C ASP A 488 -37.11 -9.09 29.12
N GLU A 489 -37.47 -9.43 30.36
CA GLU A 489 -37.05 -8.67 31.55
C GLU A 489 -35.53 -8.65 31.76
N ALA A 490 -34.80 -9.66 31.27
CA ALA A 490 -33.35 -9.69 31.37
C ALA A 490 -32.71 -8.56 30.53
N HIS A 491 -33.19 -8.36 29.30
CA HIS A 491 -32.71 -7.25 28.46
C HIS A 491 -33.15 -5.89 29.01
N LYS A 492 -34.36 -5.77 29.58
CA LYS A 492 -34.83 -4.52 30.22
C LYS A 492 -33.95 -4.12 31.40
N MET A 493 -33.58 -5.10 32.24
CA MET A 493 -32.69 -4.85 33.37
C MET A 493 -31.27 -4.48 32.92
N ARG A 494 -30.74 -5.14 31.88
CA ARG A 494 -29.38 -4.88 31.39
C ARG A 494 -29.24 -3.50 30.73
N PHE A 495 -30.25 -3.06 29.99
CA PHE A 495 -30.22 -1.80 29.24
C PHE A 495 -31.18 -0.76 29.82
N SER A 496 -31.39 -0.76 31.14
CA SER A 496 -32.36 0.12 31.82
C SER A 496 -32.12 1.60 31.53
N ASP A 497 -30.85 2.03 31.56
CA ASP A 497 -30.45 3.41 31.29
C ASP A 497 -30.77 3.84 29.86
N LEU A 498 -30.68 2.91 28.91
CA LEU A 498 -30.99 3.17 27.50
C LEU A 498 -32.50 3.29 27.30
N PHE A 499 -33.30 2.44 27.94
CA PHE A 499 -34.76 2.50 27.85
C PHE A 499 -35.37 3.70 28.60
N ALA A 500 -34.76 4.14 29.70
CA ALA A 500 -35.21 5.31 30.46
C ALA A 500 -35.31 6.58 29.58
N LEU A 501 -34.44 6.72 28.57
CA LEU A 501 -34.48 7.82 27.61
C LEU A 501 -35.81 7.90 26.84
N ALA A 502 -36.44 6.75 26.61
CA ALA A 502 -37.68 6.64 25.84
C ALA A 502 -38.94 6.82 26.71
N GLU A 503 -38.84 6.57 28.01
CA GLU A 503 -39.91 6.78 29.00
C GLU A 503 -40.14 8.28 29.25
N GLU A 504 -39.07 9.08 29.35
CA GLU A 504 -39.15 10.55 29.48
C GLU A 504 -39.87 11.23 28.29
N TYR A 505 -39.82 10.60 27.10
CA TYR A 505 -40.51 11.05 25.91
C TYR A 505 -42.03 10.79 25.96
N GLU A 506 -42.45 9.66 26.52
CA GLU A 506 -43.88 9.33 26.67
C GLU A 506 -44.58 10.30 27.64
N ASP A 507 -43.91 10.66 28.73
CA ASP A 507 -44.35 11.68 29.70
C ASP A 507 -44.43 13.10 29.12
N SER A 508 -43.71 13.34 28.03
CA SER A 508 -43.72 14.60 27.29
C SER A 508 -44.88 14.67 26.27
N GLN A 509 -45.26 13.53 25.68
CA GLN A 509 -46.42 13.43 24.77
C GLN A 509 -47.78 13.32 25.51
N SER A 510 -47.79 12.76 26.72
CA SER A 510 -49.01 12.59 27.53
C SER A 510 -49.52 13.89 28.17
N LYS A 511 -48.78 15.00 28.08
CA LYS A 511 -49.21 16.33 28.54
C LYS A 511 -49.94 17.08 27.42
N PRO A 512 -51.25 17.38 27.54
CA PRO A 512 -51.95 18.20 26.55
C PRO A 512 -51.38 19.63 26.55
N PRO A 513 -51.35 20.34 25.41
CA PRO A 513 -50.93 21.73 25.39
C PRO A 513 -51.92 22.55 26.23
N LYS A 514 -51.41 23.19 27.29
CA LYS A 514 -52.22 24.09 28.14
C LYS A 514 -52.75 25.23 27.28
N SER A 515 -54.00 25.10 26.86
CA SER A 515 -54.84 26.16 26.31
C SER A 515 -54.80 27.37 27.25
N ARG A 516 -54.11 28.42 26.82
CA ARG A 516 -54.11 29.74 27.45
C ARG A 516 -55.54 30.32 27.27
N ARG A 517 -56.37 30.20 28.31
CA ARG A 517 -57.74 30.75 28.36
C ARG A 517 -57.70 32.25 28.04
N LYS A 518 -58.34 32.66 26.94
CA LYS A 518 -58.79 34.04 26.69
C LYS A 518 -60.19 34.21 27.30
N ALA A 519 -60.40 35.29 28.05
CA ALA A 519 -61.72 35.79 28.43
C ALA A 519 -62.32 36.68 27.31
N PRO A 520 -63.65 36.85 27.24
CA PRO A 520 -64.35 37.28 26.03
C PRO A 520 -64.71 38.77 26.01
N ALA A 521 -64.77 39.37 24.82
CA ALA A 521 -65.60 40.55 24.58
C ALA A 521 -66.00 40.66 23.09
N THR A 522 -67.30 40.47 22.87
CA THR A 522 -68.21 41.21 21.97
C THR A 522 -67.83 41.43 20.49
N SER A 523 -68.60 40.77 19.61
CA SER A 523 -68.84 41.14 18.20
C SER A 523 -69.75 42.38 18.09
N PRO A 524 -69.83 43.07 16.93
CA PRO A 524 -70.88 42.68 15.98
C PRO A 524 -70.54 42.76 14.47
N ARG A 525 -71.01 41.72 13.77
CA ARG A 525 -71.71 41.72 12.45
C ARG A 525 -71.14 42.47 11.22
N SER A 526 -70.72 41.67 10.23
CA SER A 526 -71.55 41.20 9.07
C SER A 526 -71.01 41.45 7.64
N ARG A 527 -71.31 40.44 6.81
CA ARG A 527 -71.30 40.32 5.32
C ARG A 527 -69.95 40.12 4.62
N LYS A 528 -69.81 39.43 3.48
CA LYS A 528 -70.46 38.27 2.79
C LYS A 528 -69.69 38.16 1.46
N GLY A 529 -69.09 37.00 1.17
CA GLY A 529 -68.99 36.47 -0.20
C GLY A 529 -67.72 36.70 -1.03
N VAL A 530 -67.32 35.59 -1.68
CA VAL A 530 -66.69 35.44 -3.00
C VAL A 530 -65.15 35.32 -3.05
N ALA A 531 -64.70 34.24 -3.67
CA ALA A 531 -63.33 33.90 -4.08
C ALA A 531 -63.19 34.03 -5.62
N PRO A 532 -62.04 33.66 -6.18
CA PRO A 532 -60.81 34.43 -6.45
C PRO A 532 -60.79 34.91 -7.94
N PRO A 533 -59.70 35.46 -8.53
CA PRO A 533 -58.65 34.57 -9.10
C PRO A 533 -57.23 35.17 -9.31
N THR A 534 -56.28 34.25 -9.56
CA THR A 534 -55.13 34.24 -10.49
C THR A 534 -54.40 35.53 -10.93
N ASN A 535 -53.06 35.50 -10.82
CA ASN A 535 -52.11 35.68 -11.93
C ASN A 535 -50.70 35.30 -11.41
N ASN A 536 -50.05 34.29 -11.98
CA ASN A 536 -49.16 34.35 -13.16
C ASN A 536 -47.91 35.19 -12.91
N GLU A 537 -46.79 34.50 -12.75
CA GLU A 537 -45.53 34.85 -13.42
C GLU A 537 -44.75 33.55 -13.67
N GLU A 538 -44.67 33.22 -14.96
CA GLU A 538 -43.70 32.31 -15.56
C GLU A 538 -42.33 32.99 -15.53
N GLU A 539 -41.25 32.23 -15.30
CA GLU A 539 -40.12 32.22 -16.24
C GLU A 539 -39.18 31.03 -15.96
N SER A 540 -39.16 30.13 -16.93
CA SER A 540 -38.22 29.04 -17.19
C SER A 540 -36.96 29.55 -17.91
N ILE A 541 -36.02 28.62 -18.20
CA ILE A 541 -34.91 28.64 -19.21
C ILE A 541 -33.52 28.83 -18.53
N SER A 542 -32.45 28.04 -18.76
CA SER A 542 -32.16 26.98 -19.74
C SER A 542 -30.91 26.17 -19.36
N SER A 543 -30.92 24.91 -19.78
CA SER A 543 -29.80 23.99 -20.03
C SER A 543 -29.10 24.27 -21.38
N SER A 544 -27.79 24.10 -21.48
CA SER A 544 -27.13 23.90 -22.78
C SER A 544 -26.08 22.80 -22.74
N ALA A 545 -26.41 21.68 -23.37
CA ALA A 545 -25.48 20.70 -23.89
C ALA A 545 -25.07 21.12 -25.33
N SER A 546 -23.83 20.86 -25.72
CA SER A 546 -23.40 20.98 -27.11
C SER A 546 -22.51 19.79 -27.49
N VAL A 547 -23.06 18.97 -28.37
CA VAL A 547 -22.40 17.95 -29.19
C VAL A 547 -21.88 18.63 -30.46
N CYS A 548 -20.64 18.34 -30.88
CA CYS A 548 -20.18 18.63 -32.24
C CYS A 548 -19.03 17.69 -32.65
N SER A 549 -19.20 17.05 -33.80
CA SER A 549 -18.20 16.35 -34.63
C SER A 549 -18.63 16.53 -36.10
N PRO A 550 -17.82 16.20 -37.12
CA PRO A 550 -16.38 16.36 -37.29
C PRO A 550 -16.03 17.05 -38.65
N SER A 551 -14.77 17.46 -38.85
CA SER A 551 -14.24 17.74 -40.20
C SER A 551 -12.76 17.34 -40.31
N ALA A 552 -12.44 16.66 -41.41
CA ALA A 552 -11.17 16.03 -41.74
C ALA A 552 -10.08 16.99 -42.25
N SER A 553 -8.81 16.68 -41.98
CA SER A 553 -7.72 16.65 -42.99
C SER A 553 -6.40 16.06 -42.45
N VAL A 554 -6.02 14.89 -42.99
CA VAL A 554 -4.70 14.47 -43.54
C VAL A 554 -3.44 14.33 -42.63
N ARG A 555 -3.09 13.04 -42.42
CA ARG A 555 -1.77 12.33 -42.42
C ARG A 555 -0.63 12.73 -41.45
N CYS A 556 -0.31 11.78 -40.55
CA CYS A 556 0.84 10.87 -40.70
C CYS A 556 0.59 9.61 -39.85
N GLU A 557 0.48 8.45 -40.47
CA GLU A 557 0.27 7.14 -39.81
C GLU A 557 1.62 6.45 -39.60
N SER A 558 1.96 6.17 -38.34
CA SER A 558 2.96 5.16 -37.95
C SER A 558 2.21 3.90 -37.50
N GLN A 559 2.42 2.81 -38.23
CA GLN A 559 1.72 1.53 -38.13
C GLN A 559 2.22 0.67 -36.95
N PHE A 560 1.92 1.05 -35.71
CA PHE A 560 2.17 0.23 -34.53
C PHE A 560 0.93 0.05 -33.65
N TYR A 561 -0.22 -0.27 -34.24
CA TYR A 561 -1.38 -0.73 -33.48
C TYR A 561 -2.13 -1.83 -34.24
N ARG A 562 -1.62 -3.05 -34.16
CA ARG A 562 -2.46 -4.25 -34.25
C ARG A 562 -2.46 -4.95 -32.90
N LYS A 563 -3.60 -4.88 -32.23
CA LYS A 563 -3.95 -5.60 -31.02
C LYS A 563 -3.75 -7.11 -31.24
N SER A 564 -2.85 -7.72 -30.48
CA SER A 564 -2.84 -9.18 -30.29
C SER A 564 -3.56 -9.48 -28.99
N ARG A 565 -4.76 -10.04 -29.13
CA ARG A 565 -5.57 -10.61 -28.06
C ARG A 565 -4.95 -11.96 -27.73
N ILE A 566 -3.98 -11.99 -26.81
CA ILE A 566 -3.48 -13.25 -26.27
C ILE A 566 -4.46 -13.69 -25.20
N VAL A 567 -5.35 -14.62 -25.56
CA VAL A 567 -6.20 -15.33 -24.61
C VAL A 567 -5.37 -16.50 -24.07
N PHE A 568 -4.98 -16.43 -22.80
CA PHE A 568 -4.60 -17.61 -22.01
C PHE A 568 -5.77 -18.00 -21.11
#